data_AF-X1RSA2-F1
#
_entry.id   AF-X1RSA2-F1
#
_cell.length_a   1.000
_cell.length_b   1.000
_cell.length_c   1.000
_cell.angle_alpha   90.00
_cell.angle_beta   90.00
_cell.angle_gamma   90.00
#
_symmetry.space_group_name_H-M   'P 1'
#
loop_
_entity.id
_entity.type
_entity.pdbx_description
1 polymer ?
#
loop_
_entity_poly.entity_id
_entity_poly.type
_entity_poly.pdbx_seq_one_letter_code
_entity_poly.pdbx_strand_id
1 'polypeptide(L)'
;MPYENEHSCRLRDPDDFQDDSFRRTTRTSDSKQYSVIMGRLKGEETMTEQAYRYVKTVWTEGEARTHCKEHDGILFEPATEEKETIMKQDPFWGKTPIQPPL
;
A
#
# COMPACT_ATOMS: atom_id res chain seq x y z
N MET A 1 8.89 -8.26 3.72
CA MET A 1 9.30 -7.50 2.52
C MET A 1 8.10 -6.67 2.13
N PRO A 2 8.23 -5.34 2.06
CA PRO A 2 7.09 -4.48 1.76
C PRO A 2 6.62 -4.65 0.31
N TYR A 3 5.36 -4.34 0.05
CA TYR A 3 4.76 -4.45 -1.29
C TYR A 3 4.97 -3.15 -2.07
N GLU A 4 5.11 -3.24 -3.39
CA GLU A 4 5.36 -2.06 -4.22
C GLU A 4 4.15 -1.13 -4.34
N ASN A 5 2.95 -1.70 -4.33
CA ASN A 5 1.72 -0.97 -4.64
C ASN A 5 0.75 -0.86 -3.46
N GLU A 6 1.07 -1.49 -2.33
CA GLU A 6 0.17 -1.58 -1.19
C GLU A 6 0.90 -1.34 0.13
N HIS A 7 0.40 -0.42 0.96
CA HIS A 7 0.75 -0.42 2.38
C HIS A 7 0.09 -1.64 3.05
N SER A 8 0.75 -2.19 4.05
CA SER A 8 0.38 -3.44 4.72
C SER A 8 0.17 -3.20 6.20
N CYS A 9 -0.96 -3.65 6.73
CA CYS A 9 -1.20 -3.71 8.17
C CYS A 9 -1.50 -5.15 8.56
N ARG A 10 -0.69 -5.74 9.44
CA ARG A 10 -0.96 -7.04 10.06
C ARG A 10 -1.77 -6.81 11.32
N LEU A 11 -2.90 -7.49 11.44
CA LEU A 11 -3.73 -7.49 12.65
C LEU A 11 -3.41 -8.71 13.52
N ARG A 12 -3.10 -9.83 12.86
CA ARG A 12 -2.80 -11.10 13.53
C ARG A 12 -1.74 -11.90 12.78
N ASP A 13 -1.01 -12.73 13.53
CA ASP A 13 -0.01 -13.61 12.95
C ASP A 13 -0.67 -14.61 11.99
N PRO A 14 -0.20 -14.74 10.73
CA PRO A 14 -0.74 -15.73 9.80
C PRO A 14 -0.63 -17.17 10.31
N ASP A 15 0.32 -17.48 11.21
CA ASP A 15 0.51 -18.83 11.75
C ASP A 15 -0.63 -19.27 12.69
N ASP A 16 -1.47 -18.35 13.15
CA ASP A 16 -2.68 -18.67 13.93
C ASP A 16 -3.81 -19.23 13.05
N PHE A 17 -3.70 -19.08 11.73
CA PHE A 17 -4.76 -19.42 10.78
C PHE A 17 -4.55 -20.82 10.17
N GLN A 18 -5.64 -21.39 9.69
CA GLN A 18 -5.62 -22.61 8.89
C GLN A 18 -5.02 -22.32 7.52
N ASP A 19 -4.14 -23.22 7.08
CA ASP A 19 -3.65 -23.24 5.70
C ASP A 19 -4.84 -23.30 4.72
N ASP A 20 -4.72 -22.66 3.55
CA ASP A 20 -5.74 -22.57 2.50
C ASP A 20 -7.08 -21.88 2.87
N SER A 21 -7.21 -21.34 4.08
CA SER A 21 -8.42 -20.62 4.52
C SER A 21 -8.46 -19.15 4.09
N PHE A 22 -7.32 -18.60 3.67
CA PHE A 22 -7.21 -17.17 3.38
C PHE A 22 -8.10 -16.74 2.22
N ARG A 23 -8.81 -15.62 2.39
CA ARG A 23 -9.65 -14.98 1.38
C ARG A 23 -9.40 -13.48 1.41
N ARG A 24 -9.32 -12.85 0.23
CA ARG A 24 -9.27 -11.40 0.09
C ARG A 24 -10.67 -10.88 -0.22
N THR A 25 -11.11 -9.89 0.55
CA THR A 25 -12.31 -9.10 0.29
C THR A 25 -11.97 -7.61 0.32
N THR A 26 -12.95 -6.76 0.09
CA THR A 26 -12.77 -5.32 -0.06
C THR A 26 -13.76 -4.58 0.82
N ARG A 27 -13.31 -3.50 1.46
CA ARG A 27 -14.14 -2.60 2.26
C ARG A 27 -13.82 -1.14 1.94
N THR A 28 -14.66 -0.25 2.44
CA THR A 28 -14.52 1.20 2.24
C THR A 28 -14.52 1.88 3.61
N SER A 29 -13.55 2.75 3.84
CA SER A 29 -13.45 3.64 5.00
C SER A 29 -13.16 5.05 4.50
N ASP A 30 -13.88 6.07 4.96
CA ASP A 30 -13.76 7.46 4.50
C ASP A 30 -13.77 7.63 2.97
N SER A 31 -14.65 6.89 2.29
CA SER A 31 -14.75 6.84 0.82
C SER A 31 -13.52 6.28 0.09
N LYS A 32 -12.56 5.71 0.82
CA LYS A 32 -11.37 5.05 0.29
C LYS A 32 -11.49 3.54 0.44
N GLN A 33 -11.20 2.84 -0.65
CA GLN A 33 -11.27 1.39 -0.68
C GLN A 33 -9.96 0.77 -0.16
N TYR A 34 -10.06 -0.30 0.62
CA TYR A 34 -8.93 -1.10 1.09
C TYR A 34 -9.29 -2.59 1.02
N SER A 35 -8.30 -3.46 0.86
CA SER A 35 -8.54 -4.91 0.91
C SER A 35 -8.38 -5.44 2.33
N VAL A 36 -9.21 -6.40 2.66
CA VAL A 36 -9.15 -7.16 3.91
C VAL A 36 -8.78 -8.59 3.59
N ILE A 37 -7.70 -9.06 4.18
CA ILE A 37 -7.30 -10.46 4.17
C ILE A 37 -7.95 -11.11 5.39
N MET A 38 -8.83 -12.06 5.13
CA MET A 38 -9.53 -12.86 6.13
C MET A 38 -8.97 -14.28 6.10
N GLY A 39 -9.07 -15.01 7.20
CA GLY A 39 -8.81 -16.45 7.26
C GLY A 39 -9.58 -17.09 8.40
N ARG A 40 -9.60 -18.42 8.46
CA ARG A 40 -10.13 -19.14 9.62
C ARG A 40 -9.01 -19.42 10.61
N LEU A 41 -9.25 -19.20 11.90
CA LEU A 41 -8.31 -19.61 12.95
C LEU A 41 -8.24 -21.13 13.06
N LYS A 42 -7.11 -21.68 13.50
CA LYS A 42 -6.97 -23.13 13.73
C LYS A 42 -8.01 -23.62 14.74
N GLY A 43 -8.86 -24.55 14.31
CA GLY A 43 -9.96 -25.08 15.13
C GLY A 43 -11.27 -24.31 15.06
N GLU A 44 -11.34 -23.23 14.27
CA GLU A 44 -12.56 -22.44 14.08
C GLU A 44 -13.09 -22.53 12.64
N GLU A 45 -14.40 -22.35 12.48
CA GLU A 45 -15.05 -22.29 11.16
C GLU A 45 -15.32 -20.85 10.69
N THR A 46 -15.24 -19.89 11.62
CA THR A 46 -15.50 -18.47 11.38
C THR A 46 -14.32 -17.75 10.74
N MET A 47 -14.63 -16.81 9.85
CA MET A 47 -13.63 -15.95 9.22
C MET A 47 -13.25 -14.79 10.14
N THR A 48 -11.96 -14.61 10.36
CA THR A 48 -11.36 -13.56 11.17
C THR A 48 -10.43 -12.71 10.30
N GLU A 49 -10.37 -11.42 10.58
CA GLU A 49 -9.48 -10.48 9.90
C GLU A 49 -8.03 -10.75 10.27
N GLN A 50 -7.17 -10.91 9.27
CA GLN A 50 -5.74 -11.16 9.46
C GLN A 50 -4.89 -9.93 9.12
N ALA A 51 -5.22 -9.25 8.03
CA ALA A 51 -4.46 -8.09 7.58
C ALA A 51 -5.30 -7.15 6.71
N TYR A 52 -4.86 -5.91 6.61
CA TYR A 52 -5.35 -4.93 5.65
C TYR A 52 -4.29 -4.57 4.62
N ARG A 53 -4.75 -4.23 3.41
CA ARG A 53 -3.93 -3.81 2.28
C ARG A 53 -4.50 -2.51 1.74
N TYR A 54 -3.65 -1.50 1.65
CA TYR A 54 -4.04 -0.15 1.25
C TYR A 54 -3.30 0.23 -0.03
N VAL A 55 -4.02 0.41 -1.14
CA VAL A 55 -3.40 0.79 -2.41
C VAL A 55 -2.76 2.17 -2.28
N LYS A 56 -1.46 2.30 -2.61
CA LYS A 56 -0.66 3.52 -2.39
C LYS A 56 -1.16 4.76 -3.16
N THR A 57 -1.89 4.55 -4.25
CA THR A 57 -2.51 5.64 -5.04
C THR A 57 -3.82 6.16 -4.46
N VAL A 58 -4.42 5.42 -3.51
CA VAL A 58 -5.68 5.77 -2.84
C VAL A 58 -5.42 6.20 -1.40
N TRP A 59 -4.47 5.56 -0.73
CA TRP A 59 -4.09 5.80 0.65
C TRP A 59 -2.68 6.34 0.70
N THR A 60 -2.50 7.48 1.36
CA THR A 60 -1.15 7.89 1.75
C THR A 60 -0.62 6.97 2.85
N GLU A 61 0.71 6.91 3.00
CA GLU A 61 1.32 6.14 4.07
C GLU A 61 0.79 6.54 5.46
N GLY A 62 0.67 7.85 5.71
CA GLY A 62 0.20 8.38 6.99
C GLY A 62 -1.21 7.94 7.32
N GLU A 63 -2.12 8.01 6.35
CA GLU A 63 -3.51 7.58 6.53
C GLU A 63 -3.61 6.07 6.75
N ALA A 64 -2.90 5.27 5.94
CA ALA A 64 -2.86 3.81 6.09
C ALA A 64 -2.28 3.40 7.45
N ARG A 65 -1.26 4.12 7.94
CA ARG A 65 -0.64 3.89 9.25
C ARG A 65 -1.59 4.23 10.39
N THR A 66 -2.31 5.34 10.30
CA THR A 66 -3.32 5.72 11.29
C THR A 66 -4.44 4.70 11.34
N HIS A 67 -5.02 4.34 10.18
CA HIS A 67 -6.07 3.33 10.10
C HIS A 67 -5.62 1.97 10.63
N CYS A 68 -4.36 1.57 10.37
CA CYS A 68 -3.80 0.36 10.94
C CYS A 68 -3.80 0.37 12.48
N LYS A 69 -3.46 1.51 13.10
CA LYS A 69 -3.43 1.65 14.56
C LYS A 69 -4.82 1.68 15.17
N GLU A 70 -5.78 2.33 14.52
CA GLU A 70 -7.18 2.39 14.96
C GLU A 70 -7.85 1.01 15.00
N HIS A 71 -7.28 0.05 14.26
CA HIS A 71 -7.72 -1.35 14.22
C HIS A 71 -6.77 -2.29 14.96
N ASP A 72 -5.98 -1.78 15.91
CA ASP A 72 -5.08 -2.59 16.76
C ASP A 72 -4.05 -3.42 15.97
N GLY A 73 -3.58 -2.90 14.83
CA GLY A 73 -2.57 -3.55 14.01
C GLY A 73 -1.24 -3.75 14.73
N ILE A 74 -0.69 -4.96 14.63
CA ILE A 74 0.56 -5.38 15.29
C ILE A 74 1.82 -5.05 14.48
N LEU A 75 1.69 -4.86 13.16
CA LEU A 75 2.80 -4.51 12.28
C LEU A 75 2.31 -3.70 11.08
N PHE A 76 2.96 -2.58 10.80
CA PHE A 76 2.73 -1.78 9.60
C PHE A 76 3.98 -1.75 8.74
N GLU A 77 3.84 -2.09 7.46
CA GLU A 77 4.88 -1.97 6.44
C GLU A 77 4.38 -1.00 5.35
N PRO A 78 5.04 0.15 5.12
CA PRO A 78 4.66 1.04 4.03
C PRO A 78 4.94 0.39 2.67
N ALA A 79 4.22 0.80 1.62
CA ALA A 79 4.57 0.39 0.27
C ALA A 79 6.01 0.80 -0.04
N THR A 80 6.76 0.01 -0.80
CA THR A 80 8.09 0.46 -1.23
C THR A 80 7.93 1.67 -2.13
N GLU A 81 8.69 2.72 -1.84
CA GLU A 81 8.86 3.81 -2.78
C GLU A 81 9.57 3.25 -4.01
N GLU A 82 8.84 3.13 -5.13
CA GLU A 82 9.51 3.25 -6.41
C GLU A 82 10.17 4.62 -6.37
N LYS A 83 11.50 4.66 -6.43
CA LYS A 83 12.19 5.90 -6.78
C LYS A 83 11.61 6.29 -8.12
N GLU A 84 10.62 7.19 -8.12
CA GLU A 84 10.25 7.93 -9.30
C GLU A 84 11.56 8.51 -9.80
N THR A 85 12.11 7.88 -10.83
CA THR A 85 13.26 8.40 -11.53
C THR A 85 12.74 9.70 -12.07
N ILE A 86 13.14 10.78 -11.41
CA ILE A 86 12.86 12.15 -11.78
C ILE A 86 13.34 12.31 -13.23
N MET A 87 12.48 11.97 -14.19
CA MET A 87 12.51 12.53 -15.52
C MET A 87 11.99 13.95 -15.35
N LYS A 88 12.84 14.81 -14.76
CA LYS A 88 12.90 16.20 -15.19
C LYS A 88 13.17 16.11 -16.69
N GLN A 89 12.11 16.16 -17.48
CA GLN A 89 12.20 16.77 -18.79
C GLN A 89 12.74 18.16 -18.51
N ASP A 90 14.04 18.36 -18.73
CA ASP A 90 14.56 19.69 -19.00
C ASP A 90 13.82 20.18 -20.24
N PRO A 91 12.95 21.19 -20.16
CA PRO A 91 12.56 21.93 -21.35
C PRO A 91 13.72 22.87 -21.64
N PHE A 92 14.82 22.32 -22.19
CA PHE A 92 15.89 23.13 -22.75
C PHE A 92 15.38 23.73 -24.06
N TRP A 93 14.56 24.78 -23.96
CA TRP A 93 14.17 25.58 -25.10
C TRP A 93 15.43 26.21 -25.70
N GLY A 94 15.61 25.98 -26.99
CA GLY A 94 16.83 26.24 -27.75
C GLY A 94 17.40 27.65 -27.57
N LYS A 95 18.68 27.70 -27.20
CA LYS A 95 19.53 28.86 -27.42
C LYS A 95 19.79 28.98 -28.92
N THR A 96 19.20 29.97 -29.59
CA THR A 96 19.58 30.37 -30.95
C THR A 96 21.01 30.94 -30.91
N PRO A 97 21.96 30.48 -31.73
CA PRO A 97 23.23 31.18 -31.88
C PRO A 97 23.02 32.39 -32.78
N ILE A 98 23.20 33.60 -32.23
CA ILE A 98 23.32 34.82 -33.00
C ILE A 98 24.71 34.76 -33.68
N GLN A 99 24.75 34.64 -35.01
CA GLN A 99 26.00 34.83 -35.75
C GLN A 99 26.35 36.33 -35.77
N PRO A 100 27.62 36.72 -35.60
CA PRO A 100 28.03 38.11 -35.77
C PRO A 100 28.11 38.44 -37.28
N PRO A 101 27.68 39.63 -37.73
CA PRO A 101 27.91 40.06 -39.10
C PRO A 101 29.37 40.47 -39.31
N LEU A 102 29.89 40.16 -40.51
CA LEU A 102 31.18 40.59 -41.06
C LEU A 102 31.18 42.07 -41.45
#